data_AF-A0A662FAN3-F1
#
_entry.id   AF-A0A662FAN3-F1
#
_cell.length_a   1.000
_cell.length_b   1.000
_cell.length_c   1.000
_cell.angle_alpha   90.00
_cell.angle_beta   90.00
_cell.angle_gamma   90.00
#
_symmetry.space_group_name_H-M   'P 1'
#
loop_
_entity.id
_entity.type
_entity.pdbx_description
1 polymer ?
#
loop_
_entity_poly.entity_id
_entity_poly.type
_entity_poly.pdbx_seq_one_letter_code
_entity_poly.pdbx_strand_id
1 'polypeptide(L)'
;MPIHNVGRLRLEEIIAKDGRFKVVDRLRIDQTRPNLYVVVVSEGEFKGSEMVLRISPVKRDDVKHEFEQMIKIGTSLRNNPHILDVYEVKPWVGGYPSLLMELGDYSLEQYILSDQRNLNESMGALHHVLTGLMALHKLGYVHRDIKPSNI
;
A
#
# COMPACT_ATOMS: atom_id res chain seq x y z
N MET A 1 22.27 -5.18 -17.48
CA MET A 1 21.49 -6.44 -17.30
C MET A 1 20.19 -6.09 -16.60
N PRO A 2 19.02 -6.46 -17.13
CA PRO A 2 17.76 -6.03 -16.53
C PRO A 2 17.48 -6.85 -15.26
N ILE A 3 17.34 -6.16 -14.12
CA ILE A 3 17.08 -6.71 -12.79
C ILE A 3 15.59 -7.16 -12.64
N HIS A 4 14.84 -7.25 -13.74
CA HIS A 4 13.37 -7.14 -13.68
C HIS A 4 12.59 -8.42 -13.37
N ASN A 5 13.21 -9.61 -13.30
CA ASN A 5 12.46 -10.86 -13.07
C ASN A 5 12.89 -11.72 -11.88
N VAL A 6 14.11 -11.58 -11.36
CA VAL A 6 14.65 -12.52 -10.35
C VAL A 6 14.03 -12.32 -8.96
N GLY A 7 13.47 -11.14 -8.66
CA GLY A 7 12.88 -10.83 -7.35
C GLY A 7 11.41 -11.21 -7.18
N ARG A 8 10.62 -11.29 -8.26
CA ARG A 8 9.14 -11.31 -8.18
C ARG A 8 8.57 -12.67 -7.77
N LEU A 9 8.92 -13.73 -8.48
CA LEU A 9 8.50 -15.11 -8.16
C LEU A 9 8.98 -15.52 -6.76
N ARG A 10 10.17 -15.06 -6.38
CA ARG A 10 10.74 -15.33 -5.07
C ARG A 10 9.91 -14.74 -3.92
N LEU A 11 9.34 -13.54 -4.09
CA LEU A 11 8.54 -12.91 -3.03
C LEU A 11 7.22 -13.65 -2.80
N GLU A 12 6.55 -14.13 -3.85
CA GLU A 12 5.32 -14.93 -3.70
C GLU A 12 5.59 -16.23 -2.93
N GLU A 13 6.68 -16.92 -3.24
CA GLU A 13 7.11 -18.11 -2.48
C GLU A 13 7.43 -17.78 -1.01
N ILE A 14 8.05 -16.64 -0.75
CA ILE A 14 8.36 -16.17 0.60
C ILE A 14 7.06 -15.89 1.37
N ILE A 15 6.09 -15.21 0.74
CA ILE A 15 4.78 -14.92 1.34
C ILE A 15 4.03 -16.23 1.63
N ALA A 16 4.02 -17.18 0.69
CA ALA A 16 3.37 -18.46 0.88
C ALA A 16 3.99 -19.28 2.03
N LYS A 17 5.32 -19.25 2.17
CA LYS A 17 6.05 -19.92 3.27
C LYS A 17 5.82 -19.27 4.64
N ASP A 18 5.51 -17.98 4.68
CA ASP A 18 5.22 -17.26 5.92
C ASP A 18 3.91 -17.75 6.58
N GLY A 19 2.95 -18.23 5.78
CA GLY A 19 1.73 -18.89 6.25
C GLY A 19 0.65 -17.95 6.79
N ARG A 20 0.98 -16.70 7.14
CA ARG A 20 0.00 -15.70 7.61
C ARG A 20 -0.83 -15.09 6.47
N PHE A 21 -0.34 -15.20 5.23
CA PHE A 21 -0.93 -14.55 4.07
C PHE A 21 -1.09 -15.53 2.93
N LYS A 22 -2.28 -15.56 2.33
CA LYS A 22 -2.54 -16.25 1.08
C LYS A 22 -2.64 -15.23 -0.04
N VAL A 23 -1.74 -15.26 -1.01
CA VAL A 23 -1.78 -14.37 -2.18
C VAL A 23 -3.00 -14.68 -3.02
N VAL A 24 -3.77 -13.64 -3.35
CA VAL A 24 -4.95 -13.69 -4.23
C VAL A 24 -4.59 -13.14 -5.60
N ASP A 25 -4.01 -11.95 -5.62
CA ASP A 25 -3.62 -11.26 -6.84
C ASP A 25 -2.44 -10.32 -6.58
N ARG A 26 -1.91 -9.73 -7.64
CA ARG A 26 -0.84 -8.76 -7.60
C ARG A 26 -1.29 -7.42 -8.15
N LEU A 27 -1.24 -6.42 -7.30
CA LEU A 27 -1.68 -5.08 -7.65
C LEU A 27 -0.60 -4.35 -8.46
N ARG A 28 -0.94 -3.99 -9.70
CA ARG A 28 -0.05 -3.28 -10.64
C ARG A 28 -0.44 -1.81 -10.72
N ILE A 29 -0.17 -1.07 -9.65
CA ILE A 29 -0.49 0.37 -9.56
C ILE A 29 0.38 1.19 -10.54
N ASP A 30 1.69 0.96 -10.57
CA ASP A 30 2.59 1.58 -11.53
C ASP A 30 3.85 0.73 -11.76
N GLN A 31 4.66 1.07 -12.76
CA GLN A 31 5.90 0.33 -13.08
C GLN A 31 6.95 0.38 -11.95
N THR A 32 6.84 1.35 -11.03
CA THR A 32 7.79 1.64 -9.95
C THR A 32 7.46 0.94 -8.63
N ARG A 33 6.22 0.47 -8.44
CA ARG A 33 5.73 -0.21 -7.22
C ARG A 33 5.31 -1.67 -7.47
N PRO A 34 6.21 -2.54 -7.97
CA PRO A 34 5.83 -3.90 -8.39
C PRO A 34 5.54 -4.88 -7.26
N ASN A 35 5.59 -4.49 -5.98
CA ASN A 35 5.61 -5.42 -4.85
C ASN A 35 4.42 -5.24 -3.90
N LEU A 36 3.25 -5.00 -4.49
CA LEU A 36 1.96 -4.96 -3.82
C LEU A 36 1.19 -6.22 -4.16
N TYR A 37 0.78 -6.95 -3.14
CA TYR A 37 0.07 -8.22 -3.26
C TYR A 37 -1.26 -8.10 -2.55
N VAL A 38 -2.35 -8.44 -3.23
CA VAL A 38 -3.63 -8.65 -2.57
C VAL A 38 -3.55 -10.01 -1.87
N VAL A 39 -3.81 -10.02 -0.57
CA VAL A 39 -3.70 -11.21 0.27
C VAL A 39 -4.96 -11.39 1.11
N VAL A 40 -5.34 -12.65 1.32
CA VAL A 40 -6.25 -13.02 2.42
C VAL A 40 -5.41 -13.30 3.65
N VAL A 41 -5.72 -12.64 4.75
CA VAL A 41 -5.03 -12.85 6.03
C VAL A 41 -5.55 -14.14 6.67
N SER A 42 -4.63 -15.01 7.10
CA SER A 42 -4.95 -16.36 7.57
C SER A 42 -5.09 -16.46 9.10
N GLU A 43 -4.57 -15.48 9.85
CA GLU A 43 -4.58 -15.46 11.31
C GLU A 43 -4.61 -14.03 11.89
N GLY A 44 -4.86 -13.92 13.20
CA GLY A 44 -4.90 -12.63 13.90
C GLY A 44 -6.20 -11.85 13.71
N GLU A 45 -6.14 -10.55 13.98
CA GLU A 45 -7.29 -9.63 13.99
C GLU A 45 -8.00 -9.53 12.64
N PHE A 46 -7.25 -9.59 11.54
CA PHE A 46 -7.77 -9.42 10.18
C PHE A 46 -8.09 -10.75 9.49
N LYS A 47 -8.19 -11.86 10.24
CA LYS A 47 -8.38 -13.19 9.65
C LYS A 47 -9.61 -13.23 8.73
N GLY A 48 -9.38 -13.65 7.49
CA GLY A 48 -10.39 -13.76 6.44
C GLY A 48 -10.57 -12.50 5.59
N SER A 49 -10.01 -11.36 5.98
CA SER A 49 -10.08 -10.11 5.22
C SER A 49 -9.09 -10.11 4.06
N GLU A 50 -9.52 -9.51 2.94
CA GLU A 50 -8.65 -9.15 1.82
C GLU A 50 -7.97 -7.81 2.11
N MET A 51 -6.65 -7.79 1.98
CA MET A 51 -5.80 -6.63 2.28
C MET A 51 -4.64 -6.56 1.30
N VAL A 52 -3.92 -5.44 1.29
CA VAL A 52 -2.73 -5.28 0.45
C VAL A 52 -1.46 -5.42 1.30
N LEU A 53 -0.66 -6.44 0.98
CA LEU A 53 0.68 -6.60 1.51
C LEU A 53 1.68 -5.87 0.61
N ARG A 54 2.33 -4.83 1.16
CA ARG A 54 3.50 -4.21 0.55
C ARG A 54 4.75 -4.83 1.14
N ILE A 55 5.64 -5.31 0.27
CA ILE A 55 6.88 -5.97 0.67
C ILE A 55 8.04 -5.50 -0.20
N SER A 56 9.22 -5.29 0.37
CA SER A 56 10.41 -4.97 -0.40
C SER A 56 11.26 -6.23 -0.67
N PRO A 57 11.79 -6.45 -1.89
CA PRO A 57 12.77 -7.49 -2.16
C PRO A 57 14.16 -7.17 -1.60
N VAL A 58 14.34 -6.02 -0.96
CA VAL A 58 15.63 -5.51 -0.46
C VAL A 58 15.59 -5.36 1.05
N LYS A 59 16.59 -5.94 1.74
CA LYS A 59 16.73 -5.92 3.22
C LYS A 59 17.74 -4.89 3.74
N ARG A 60 17.97 -3.80 2.98
CA ARG A 60 18.92 -2.74 3.37
C ARG A 60 18.28 -1.82 4.40
N ASP A 61 19.10 -1.27 5.29
CA ASP A 61 18.61 -0.47 6.42
C ASP A 61 17.89 0.81 5.97
N ASP A 62 18.29 1.47 4.89
CA ASP A 62 17.54 2.61 4.34
C ASP A 62 16.09 2.23 4.00
N VAL A 63 15.89 1.08 3.34
CA VAL A 63 14.56 0.57 3.01
C VAL A 63 13.78 0.17 4.26
N LYS A 64 14.45 -0.37 5.28
CA LYS A 64 13.83 -0.65 6.58
C LYS A 64 13.26 0.63 7.20
N HIS A 65 14.08 1.67 7.27
CA HIS A 65 13.69 2.97 7.83
C HIS A 65 12.53 3.60 7.04
N GLU A 66 12.51 3.45 5.71
CA GLU A 66 11.37 3.91 4.89
C GLU A 66 10.06 3.23 5.29
N PHE A 67 10.06 1.91 5.45
CA PHE A 67 8.87 1.17 5.89
C PHE A 67 8.45 1.54 7.31
N GLU A 68 9.41 1.66 8.23
CA GLU A 68 9.15 2.09 9.61
C GLU A 68 8.54 3.50 9.67
N GLN A 69 9.03 4.43 8.82
CA GLN A 69 8.44 5.76 8.68
C GLN A 69 7.01 5.68 8.14
N MET A 70 6.75 4.87 7.11
CA MET A 70 5.40 4.68 6.57
C MET A 70 4.44 4.14 7.64
N ILE A 71 4.86 3.12 8.41
CA ILE A 71 4.06 2.54 9.49
C ILE A 71 3.80 3.58 10.58
N LYS A 72 4.82 4.34 10.99
CA LYS A 72 4.69 5.40 12.00
C LYS A 72 3.67 6.46 11.58
N ILE A 73 3.80 6.96 10.34
CA ILE A 73 2.90 7.99 9.80
C ILE A 73 1.49 7.44 9.67
N GLY A 74 1.32 6.26 9.06
CA GLY A 74 0.02 5.62 8.85
C GLY A 74 -0.70 5.32 10.17
N THR A 75 0.02 4.82 11.18
CA THR A 75 -0.55 4.57 12.51
C THR A 75 -1.00 5.86 13.19
N SER A 76 -0.28 6.97 13.00
CA SER A 76 -0.65 8.28 13.55
C SER A 76 -1.89 8.89 12.88
N LEU A 77 -2.26 8.39 11.70
CA LEU A 77 -3.38 8.85 10.89
C LEU A 77 -4.50 7.82 10.80
N ARG A 78 -4.44 6.76 11.62
CA ARG A 78 -5.39 5.65 11.56
C ARG A 78 -6.83 6.12 11.77
N ASN A 79 -7.78 5.49 11.07
CA ASN A 79 -9.20 5.85 11.02
C ASN A 79 -9.48 7.22 10.35
N ASN A 80 -8.51 7.78 9.63
CA ASN A 80 -8.78 8.96 8.81
C ASN A 80 -9.52 8.52 7.53
N PRO A 81 -10.72 9.04 7.24
CA PRO A 81 -11.53 8.58 6.10
C PRO A 81 -10.93 8.91 4.72
N HIS A 82 -9.84 9.66 4.66
CA HIS A 82 -9.17 10.08 3.42
C HIS A 82 -7.74 9.55 3.31
N ILE A 83 -7.35 8.61 4.17
CA ILE A 83 -6.02 7.98 4.16
C ILE A 83 -6.22 6.50 4.47
N LEU A 84 -5.76 5.61 3.59
CA LEU A 84 -5.84 4.17 3.82
C LEU A 84 -5.07 3.79 5.09
N ASP A 85 -5.70 2.94 5.91
CA ASP A 85 -5.07 2.48 7.13
C ASP A 85 -3.89 1.54 6.83
N VAL A 86 -2.83 1.72 7.60
CA VAL A 86 -1.60 0.93 7.56
C VAL A 86 -1.43 0.17 8.87
N TYR A 87 -1.02 -1.09 8.74
CA TYR A 87 -0.83 -2.02 9.83
C TYR A 87 0.58 -2.60 9.77
N GLU A 88 1.22 -2.64 10.94
CA GLU A 88 2.55 -3.21 11.09
C GLU A 88 2.49 -4.73 10.92
N VAL A 89 3.46 -5.28 10.18
CA VAL A 89 3.65 -6.73 10.06
C VAL A 89 4.90 -7.09 10.86
N LYS A 90 4.74 -7.74 12.01
CA LYS A 90 5.86 -8.29 12.78
C LYS A 90 5.64 -9.77 13.14
N PRO A 91 6.66 -10.63 12.98
CA PRO A 91 7.92 -10.36 12.29
C PRO A 91 7.70 -10.04 10.80
N TRP A 92 8.68 -9.38 10.19
CA TRP A 92 8.66 -9.14 8.74
C TRP A 92 8.59 -10.44 7.94
N VAL A 93 7.87 -10.41 6.83
CA VAL A 93 7.63 -11.61 5.99
C VAL A 93 8.95 -12.13 5.43
N GLY A 94 9.37 -13.31 5.85
CA GLY A 94 10.69 -13.86 5.50
C GLY A 94 11.87 -12.93 5.83
N GLY A 95 11.69 -12.01 6.78
CA GLY A 95 12.66 -10.96 7.15
C GLY A 95 12.81 -9.83 6.14
N TYR A 96 11.87 -9.65 5.20
CA TYR A 96 11.85 -8.53 4.25
C TYR A 96 10.93 -7.42 4.75
N PRO A 97 11.34 -6.14 4.67
CA PRO A 97 10.50 -5.01 5.08
C PRO A 97 9.11 -5.11 4.47
N SER A 98 8.11 -5.14 5.34
CA SER A 98 6.72 -5.41 4.96
C SER A 98 5.74 -4.65 5.82
N LEU A 99 4.63 -4.22 5.23
CA LEU A 99 3.48 -3.66 5.92
C LEU A 99 2.19 -4.10 5.22
N LEU A 100 1.09 -4.07 5.96
CA LEU A 100 -0.24 -4.39 5.47
C LEU A 100 -1.04 -3.09 5.38
N MET A 101 -1.94 -2.98 4.40
CA MET A 101 -2.83 -1.84 4.25
C MET A 101 -4.20 -2.29 3.77
N GLU A 102 -5.19 -1.43 3.94
CA GLU A 102 -6.52 -1.63 3.37
C GLU A 102 -6.49 -1.78 1.85
N LEU A 103 -7.41 -2.58 1.30
CA LEU A 103 -7.63 -2.70 -0.13
C LEU A 103 -8.67 -1.65 -0.56
N GLY A 104 -8.23 -0.66 -1.34
CA GLY A 104 -9.15 0.26 -2.00
C GLY A 104 -9.80 -0.38 -3.23
N ASP A 105 -11.00 0.07 -3.58
CA ASP A 105 -11.77 -0.47 -4.71
C ASP A 105 -11.08 -0.21 -6.06
N TYR A 106 -10.60 1.01 -6.26
CA TYR A 106 -9.87 1.47 -7.44
C TYR A 106 -9.11 2.76 -7.12
N SER A 107 -8.11 3.06 -7.93
CA SER A 107 -7.38 4.33 -7.88
C SER A 107 -8.07 5.42 -8.69
N LEU A 108 -7.78 6.68 -8.38
CA LEU A 108 -8.24 7.82 -9.16
C LEU A 108 -7.74 7.76 -10.61
N GLU A 109 -6.56 7.19 -10.87
CA GLU A 109 -6.08 6.96 -12.24
C GLU A 109 -7.04 6.05 -13.02
N GLN A 110 -7.47 4.94 -12.43
CA GLN A 110 -8.43 4.02 -13.06
C GLN A 110 -9.79 4.70 -13.30
N TYR A 111 -10.26 5.51 -12.34
CA TYR A 111 -11.49 6.27 -12.50
C TYR A 111 -11.39 7.31 -13.64
N ILE A 112 -10.29 8.07 -13.72
CA ILE A 112 -10.08 9.08 -14.77
C ILE A 112 -10.01 8.43 -16.17
N LEU A 113 -9.40 7.26 -16.26
CA LEU A 113 -9.30 6.50 -17.51
C LEU A 113 -10.60 5.75 -17.88
N SER A 114 -11.58 5.71 -16.96
CA SER A 114 -12.92 5.21 -17.26
C SER A 114 -13.74 6.25 -18.04
N ASP A 115 -14.78 5.80 -18.74
CA ASP A 115 -15.66 6.68 -19.51
C ASP A 115 -16.73 7.40 -18.64
N GLN A 116 -16.63 7.30 -17.31
CA GLN A 116 -17.64 7.77 -16.35
C GLN A 116 -17.29 9.10 -15.67
N ARG A 117 -16.64 10.02 -16.38
CA ARG A 117 -16.15 11.27 -15.77
C ARG A 117 -17.29 12.23 -15.45
N ASN A 118 -17.42 12.59 -14.17
CA ASN A 118 -18.35 13.60 -13.67
C ASN A 118 -17.59 14.74 -12.97
N LEU A 119 -17.94 16.00 -13.29
CA LEU A 119 -17.30 17.18 -12.71
C LEU A 119 -17.50 17.27 -11.18
N ASN A 120 -18.70 16.93 -10.69
CA ASN A 120 -19.01 16.97 -9.27
C ASN A 120 -18.21 15.90 -8.50
N GLU A 121 -18.06 14.71 -9.08
CA GLU A 121 -17.24 13.64 -8.50
C GLU A 121 -15.76 14.04 -8.50
N SER A 122 -15.29 14.71 -9.55
CA SER A 122 -13.92 15.24 -9.64
C SER A 122 -13.63 16.29 -8.55
N MET A 123 -14.58 17.20 -8.32
CA MET A 123 -14.51 18.18 -7.23
C MET A 123 -14.51 17.51 -5.85
N GLY A 124 -15.34 16.47 -5.66
CA GLY A 124 -15.37 15.67 -4.44
C GLY A 124 -14.04 14.95 -4.17
N ALA A 125 -13.47 14.31 -5.20
CA ALA A 125 -12.16 13.66 -5.11
C ALA A 125 -11.06 14.66 -4.70
N LEU A 126 -11.04 15.85 -5.31
CA LEU A 126 -10.09 16.90 -4.92
C LEU A 126 -10.27 17.34 -3.46
N HIS A 127 -11.51 17.49 -3.00
CA HIS A 127 -11.78 17.82 -1.60
C HIS A 127 -11.26 16.74 -0.64
N HIS A 128 -11.50 15.46 -0.95
CA HIS A 128 -10.98 14.34 -0.16
C HIS A 128 -9.45 14.33 -0.11
N VAL A 129 -8.78 14.49 -1.26
CA VAL A 129 -7.31 14.55 -1.35
C VAL A 129 -6.74 15.69 -0.51
N LEU A 130 -7.32 16.89 -0.61
CA LEU A 130 -6.88 18.04 0.17
C LEU A 130 -7.09 17.85 1.67
N THR A 131 -8.17 17.16 2.07
CA THR A 131 -8.46 16.87 3.48
C THR A 131 -7.47 15.86 4.05
N GLY A 132 -7.14 14.79 3.31
CA GLY A 132 -6.09 13.84 3.68
C GLY A 132 -4.72 14.51 3.78
N LEU A 133 -4.35 15.34 2.80
CA LEU A 133 -3.10 16.12 2.83
C LEU A 133 -3.03 17.07 4.03
N MET A 134 -4.12 17.75 4.36
CA MET A 134 -4.17 18.61 5.54
C MET A 134 -3.91 17.83 6.83
N ALA A 135 -4.45 16.61 6.96
CA ALA A 135 -4.18 15.77 8.13
C ALA A 135 -2.70 15.38 8.22
N LEU A 136 -2.09 15.00 7.10
CA LEU A 136 -0.65 14.70 7.02
C LEU A 136 0.21 15.93 7.38
N HIS A 137 -0.15 17.10 6.84
CA HIS A 137 0.58 18.35 7.08
C HIS A 137 0.50 18.82 8.53
N LYS A 138 -0.63 18.59 9.23
CA LYS A 138 -0.75 18.89 10.68
C LYS A 138 0.24 18.11 11.53
N LEU A 139 0.70 16.94 11.06
CA LEU A 139 1.75 16.14 11.69
C LEU A 139 3.17 16.54 11.26
N GLY A 140 3.31 17.56 10.39
CA GLY A 140 4.59 18.05 9.89
C GLY A 140 5.20 17.23 8.74
N TYR A 141 4.42 16.35 8.09
CA TYR A 141 4.89 15.53 6.99
C TYR A 141 4.43 16.07 5.63
N VAL A 142 5.22 15.82 4.59
CA VAL A 142 4.87 16.08 3.19
C VAL A 142 4.84 14.74 2.44
N HIS A 143 3.77 14.46 1.69
CA HIS A 143 3.59 13.17 1.03
C HIS A 143 4.65 12.91 -0.08
N ARG A 144 5.00 13.95 -0.84
CA ARG A 144 6.01 13.96 -1.93
C ARG A 144 5.74 13.08 -3.16
N ASP A 145 4.77 12.18 -3.12
CA ASP A 145 4.39 11.33 -4.27
C ASP A 145 2.88 11.35 -4.52
N ILE A 146 2.27 12.54 -4.51
CA ILE A 146 0.83 12.69 -4.85
C ILE A 146 0.66 12.59 -6.36
N LYS A 147 -0.11 11.59 -6.79
CA LYS A 147 -0.45 11.29 -8.18
C LYS A 147 -1.73 10.44 -8.23
N PRO A 148 -2.47 10.42 -9.35
CA PRO A 148 -3.74 9.70 -9.44
C PRO A 148 -3.67 8.21 -9.09
N SER A 149 -2.54 7.54 -9.31
CA SER A 149 -2.39 6.12 -8.97
C SER A 149 -2.16 5.85 -7.48
N ASN A 150 -1.90 6.89 -6.67
CA ASN A 150 -1.75 6.79 -5.21
C ASN A 150 -2.97 7.34 -4.44
N ILE A 151 -4.04 7.69 -5.15
CA ILE A 151 -5.31 8.18 -4.60
C ILE A 151 -6.37 7.12 -4.88
#